data_AF-A0A357HF31-F1
#
_entry.id   AF-A0A357HF31-F1
#
_cell.length_a   1.000
_cell.length_b   1.000
_cell.length_c   1.000
_cell.angle_alpha   90.00
_cell.angle_beta   90.00
_cell.angle_gamma   90.00
#
_symmetry.space_group_name_H-M   'P 1'
#
loop_
_entity.id
_entity.type
_entity.pdbx_description
1 polymer ?
#
loop_
_entity_poly.entity_id
_entity_poly.type
_entity_poly.pdbx_seq_one_letter_code
_entity_poly.pdbx_strand_id
1 'polypeptide(L)'
;MTEDIEMTSVVNSKNESVQLVTVEKWLESIDSLSNKGVGIIVKPTDDVGLLKDSLDKIVIIALDFNNFDDGRGYSHAYLLSKRWKYSGEIIGVNAHIDQLQ
;
A
#
# COMPACT_ATOMS: atom_id res chain seq x y z
N MET A 1 20.61 -11.83 -2.59
CA MET A 1 19.22 -12.09 -3.02
C MET A 1 18.36 -11.66 -1.87
N THR A 2 17.92 -10.40 -1.87
CA THR A 2 16.97 -9.93 -0.89
C THR A 2 15.67 -10.65 -1.18
N GLU A 3 15.22 -11.50 -0.27
CA GLU A 3 13.86 -11.98 -0.27
C GLU A 3 12.99 -10.74 -0.06
N ASP A 4 12.46 -10.18 -1.15
CA ASP A 4 11.37 -9.22 -1.09
C ASP A 4 10.26 -9.91 -0.32
N ILE A 5 10.10 -9.55 0.95
CA ILE A 5 9.00 -10.02 1.79
C ILE A 5 7.74 -9.44 1.15
N GLU A 6 7.13 -10.18 0.23
CA GLU A 6 5.86 -9.78 -0.36
C GLU A 6 4.81 -9.86 0.74
N MET A 7 4.50 -8.72 1.34
CA MET A 7 3.37 -8.61 2.25
C MET A 7 2.09 -8.83 1.47
N THR A 8 1.48 -10.00 1.65
CA THR A 8 0.26 -10.42 0.94
C THR A 8 -1.03 -10.08 1.68
N SER A 9 -0.95 -9.63 2.94
CA SER A 9 -2.11 -9.17 3.72
C SER A 9 -1.70 -8.27 4.88
N VAL A 10 -2.64 -7.43 5.33
CA VAL A 10 -2.51 -6.53 6.49
C VAL A 10 -3.79 -6.52 7.30
N VAL A 11 -3.66 -6.12 8.56
CA VAL A 11 -4.80 -5.94 9.45
C VAL A 11 -5.19 -4.46 9.45
N ASN A 12 -6.46 -4.17 9.17
CA ASN A 12 -6.98 -2.80 9.22
C ASN A 12 -7.30 -2.35 10.65
N SER A 13 -7.71 -1.09 10.81
CA SER A 13 -8.18 -0.52 12.09
C SER A 13 -9.34 -1.27 12.78
N LYS A 14 -10.03 -2.17 12.06
CA LYS A 14 -11.12 -3.01 12.57
C LYS A 14 -10.67 -4.43 12.94
N ASN A 15 -9.37 -4.70 12.94
CA ASN A 15 -8.82 -6.04 13.17
C ASN A 15 -9.20 -7.08 12.09
N GLU A 16 -9.57 -6.63 10.88
CA GLU A 16 -9.90 -7.49 9.75
C GLU A 16 -8.66 -7.72 8.87
N SER A 17 -8.45 -8.97 8.45
CA SER A 17 -7.39 -9.30 7.49
C SER A 17 -7.81 -8.89 6.08
N VAL A 18 -7.07 -7.95 5.51
CA VAL A 18 -7.25 -7.42 4.17
C VAL A 18 -6.10 -7.90 3.30
N GLN A 19 -6.40 -8.50 2.15
CA GLN A 19 -5.38 -8.92 1.20
C GLN A 19 -4.73 -7.72 0.55
N LEU A 20 -3.40 -7.77 0.42
CA LEU A 20 -2.62 -6.77 -0.30
C LEU A 20 -2.23 -7.29 -1.68
N VAL A 21 -2.38 -6.44 -2.67
CA VAL A 21 -1.92 -6.69 -4.03
C VAL A 21 -1.00 -5.56 -4.48
N THR A 22 -0.07 -5.84 -5.39
CA THR A 22 0.80 -4.81 -5.96
C THR A 22 0.00 -3.88 -6.89
N VAL A 23 0.56 -2.70 -7.17
CA VAL A 23 -0.03 -1.74 -8.12
C VAL A 23 -0.29 -2.41 -9.48
N GLU A 24 0.67 -3.18 -10.00
CA GLU A 24 0.52 -3.91 -11.26
C GLU A 24 -0.67 -4.89 -11.23
N LYS A 25 -0.76 -5.70 -10.16
CA LYS A 25 -1.82 -6.70 -10.00
C LYS A 25 -3.20 -6.06 -9.86
N TRP A 26 -3.26 -4.90 -9.20
CA TRP A 26 -4.49 -4.13 -9.12
C TRP A 26 -4.93 -3.65 -10.49
N LEU A 27 -4.02 -3.06 -11.28
CA LEU A 27 -4.31 -2.56 -12.62
C LEU A 27 -4.75 -3.69 -13.57
N GLU A 28 -4.22 -4.92 -13.40
CA GLU A 28 -4.67 -6.09 -14.14
C GLU A 28 -6.12 -6.49 -13.84
N SER A 29 -6.66 -6.19 -12.65
CA SER A 29 -7.93 -6.76 -12.18
C SER A 29 -8.71 -5.86 -11.19
N ILE A 30 -8.84 -4.57 -11.48
CA ILE A 30 -9.49 -3.58 -10.62
C ILE A 30 -10.92 -3.99 -10.24
N ASP A 31 -11.76 -4.40 -11.20
CA ASP A 31 -13.19 -4.68 -10.93
C ASP A 31 -13.40 -5.89 -10.01
N SER A 32 -12.64 -6.96 -10.21
CA SER A 32 -12.71 -8.15 -9.35
C SER A 32 -12.15 -7.89 -7.95
N LEU A 33 -11.06 -7.11 -7.86
CA LEU A 33 -10.38 -6.83 -6.61
C LEU A 33 -11.12 -5.79 -5.76
N SER A 34 -11.69 -4.76 -6.39
CA SER A 34 -12.51 -3.76 -5.71
C SER A 34 -13.76 -4.38 -5.06
N ASN A 35 -14.39 -5.35 -5.71
CA ASN A 35 -15.53 -6.07 -5.14
C ASN A 35 -15.14 -6.93 -3.90
N LYS A 36 -13.87 -7.33 -3.79
CA LYS A 36 -13.35 -8.07 -2.64
C LYS A 36 -12.87 -7.18 -1.49
N GLY A 37 -12.78 -5.86 -1.70
CA GLY A 37 -12.28 -4.94 -0.69
C GLY A 37 -10.83 -5.18 -0.33
N VAL A 38 -9.95 -5.32 -1.33
CA VAL A 38 -8.52 -5.50 -1.10
C VAL A 38 -7.80 -4.17 -0.81
N GLY A 39 -6.59 -4.30 -0.27
CA GLY A 39 -5.64 -3.21 -0.15
C GLY A 39 -4.54 -3.29 -1.20
N ILE A 40 -3.81 -2.19 -1.35
CA ILE A 40 -2.71 -2.11 -2.31
C ILE A 40 -1.41 -1.83 -1.58
N ILE A 41 -0.38 -2.61 -1.89
CA ILE A 41 0.99 -2.32 -1.49
C ILE A 41 1.69 -1.51 -2.59
N VAL A 42 2.21 -0.35 -2.21
CA VAL A 42 2.95 0.56 -3.09
C VAL A 42 4.40 0.51 -2.66
N LYS A 43 5.26 -0.06 -3.52
CA LYS A 43 6.71 -0.05 -3.32
C LYS A 43 7.26 1.35 -3.55
N PRO A 44 8.44 1.69 -2.99
CA PRO A 44 9.06 3.00 -3.23
C PRO A 44 9.44 3.22 -4.71
N THR A 45 9.57 2.14 -5.48
CA THR A 45 9.80 2.15 -6.93
C THR A 45 8.50 2.24 -7.75
N ASP A 46 7.35 2.01 -7.13
CA ASP A 46 6.05 2.04 -7.82
C ASP A 46 5.52 3.47 -7.96
N ASP A 47 4.68 3.68 -8.97
CA ASP A 47 3.99 4.95 -9.19
C ASP A 47 2.60 4.95 -8.55
N VAL A 48 2.48 5.64 -7.43
CA VAL A 48 1.20 5.84 -6.72
C VAL A 48 0.18 6.62 -7.57
N GLY A 49 0.63 7.37 -8.59
CA GLY A 49 -0.20 8.09 -9.56
C GLY A 49 -1.18 7.22 -10.30
N LEU A 50 -0.82 5.96 -10.56
CA LEU A 50 -1.67 5.01 -11.27
C LEU A 50 -2.91 4.61 -10.48
N LEU A 51 -2.84 4.71 -9.15
CA LEU A 51 -3.96 4.37 -8.28
C LEU A 51 -5.02 5.47 -8.22
N LYS A 52 -4.68 6.70 -8.61
CA LYS A 52 -5.50 7.90 -8.43
C LYS A 52 -6.95 7.74 -8.89
N ASP A 53 -7.16 7.17 -10.08
CA ASP A 53 -8.49 6.99 -10.66
C ASP A 53 -9.32 5.87 -10.00
N SER A 54 -8.68 5.07 -9.14
CA SER A 54 -9.29 3.93 -8.45
C SER A 54 -9.17 4.01 -6.93
N LEU A 55 -8.71 5.15 -6.39
CA LEU A 55 -8.54 5.38 -4.96
C LEU A 55 -9.83 5.09 -4.18
N ASP A 56 -10.98 5.55 -4.65
CA ASP A 56 -12.27 5.31 -3.97
C ASP A 56 -12.68 3.83 -3.85
N LYS A 57 -12.02 2.94 -4.62
CA LYS A 57 -12.27 1.49 -4.59
C LYS A 57 -11.32 0.74 -3.65
N ILE A 58 -10.25 1.39 -3.19
CA ILE A 58 -9.22 0.76 -2.37
C ILE A 58 -9.63 0.90 -0.91
N VAL A 59 -9.55 -0.19 -0.15
CA VAL A 59 -9.90 -0.17 1.27
C VAL A 59 -8.73 0.36 2.11
N ILE A 60 -7.52 -0.08 1.79
CA ILE A 60 -6.30 0.25 2.52
C ILE A 60 -5.11 0.36 1.57
N ILE A 61 -4.26 1.36 1.79
CA ILE A 61 -3.03 1.54 1.03
C ILE A 61 -1.86 1.32 1.97
N ALA A 62 -1.10 0.26 1.71
CA ALA A 62 0.14 -0.06 2.39
C ALA A 62 1.31 0.57 1.63
N LEU A 63 1.99 1.53 2.25
CA LEU A 63 3.20 2.12 1.70
C LEU A 63 4.39 1.34 2.25
N ASP A 64 5.17 0.74 1.34
CA ASP A 64 6.37 0.02 1.70
C ASP A 64 7.55 0.99 1.89
N PHE A 65 8.15 0.96 3.07
CA PHE A 65 9.31 1.76 3.45
C PHE A 65 10.64 0.97 3.45
N ASN A 66 10.70 -0.24 2.88
CA ASN A 66 11.88 -1.14 2.92
C ASN A 66 13.19 -0.50 2.44
N ASN A 67 13.12 0.58 1.65
CA ASN A 67 14.27 1.41 1.29
C ASN A 67 14.05 2.84 1.78
N PHE A 68 14.50 3.12 3.00
CA PHE A 68 14.42 4.44 3.62
C PHE A 68 15.31 5.50 2.93
N ASP A 69 16.24 5.07 2.06
CA ASP A 69 17.31 5.91 1.50
C ASP A 69 16.85 7.04 0.56
N ASP A 70 15.63 7.00 0.01
CA ASP A 70 15.22 7.95 -1.05
C ASP A 70 14.00 8.82 -0.71
N GLY A 71 13.44 8.72 0.52
CA GLY A 71 12.34 9.60 0.98
C GLY A 71 11.01 9.50 0.21
N ARG A 72 10.90 8.61 -0.78
CA ARG A 72 9.73 8.50 -1.67
C ARG A 72 8.47 8.00 -0.96
N GLY A 73 8.60 7.10 0.02
CA GLY A 73 7.47 6.62 0.81
C GLY A 73 6.71 7.76 1.51
N TYR A 74 7.45 8.74 2.07
CA TYR A 74 6.84 9.93 2.68
C TYR A 74 6.18 10.85 1.64
N SER A 75 6.79 10.99 0.47
CA SER A 75 6.21 11.76 -0.64
C SER A 75 4.90 11.14 -1.12
N HIS A 76 4.83 9.82 -1.24
CA HIS A 76 3.61 9.09 -1.59
C HIS A 76 2.51 9.27 -0.52
N ALA A 77 2.85 9.11 0.76
CA ALA A 77 1.90 9.33 1.86
C ALA A 77 1.33 10.75 1.86
N TYR A 78 2.21 11.74 1.65
CA TYR A 78 1.81 13.14 1.57
C TYR A 78 0.90 13.40 0.37
N LEU A 79 1.21 12.85 -0.81
CA LEU A 79 0.36 12.98 -2.00
C LEU A 79 -1.02 12.37 -1.77
N LEU A 80 -1.08 11.14 -1.24
CA LEU A 80 -2.35 10.46 -0.96
C LEU A 80 -3.21 11.23 0.05
N SER A 81 -2.62 11.62 1.19
CA SER A 81 -3.36 12.27 2.28
C SER A 81 -3.67 13.74 2.01
N LYS A 82 -2.70 14.54 1.54
CA LYS A 82 -2.86 15.99 1.39
C LYS A 82 -3.36 16.40 0.02
N ARG A 83 -2.81 15.80 -1.04
CA ARG A 83 -3.13 16.21 -2.42
C ARG A 83 -4.39 15.53 -2.94
N TRP A 84 -4.51 14.23 -2.75
CA TRP A 84 -5.64 13.44 -3.27
C TRP A 84 -6.73 13.19 -2.24
N LYS A 85 -6.49 13.57 -0.98
CA LYS A 85 -7.46 13.45 0.12
C LYS A 85 -8.11 12.06 0.16
N TYR A 86 -7.30 11.03 -0.03
CA TYR A 86 -7.76 9.66 0.02
C TYR A 86 -8.50 9.41 1.34
N SER A 87 -9.74 8.93 1.22
CA SER A 87 -10.64 8.73 2.36
C SER A 87 -10.43 7.38 3.04
N GLY A 88 -9.70 6.46 2.42
CA GLY A 88 -9.41 5.16 3.00
C GLY A 88 -8.23 5.18 3.95
N GLU A 89 -7.87 3.99 4.44
CA GLU A 89 -6.81 3.84 5.44
C GLU A 89 -5.44 3.80 4.76
N ILE A 90 -4.47 4.58 5.24
CA ILE A 90 -3.09 4.54 4.76
C ILE A 90 -2.23 4.01 5.89
N ILE A 91 -1.51 2.92 5.64
CA ILE A 91 -0.59 2.33 6.60
C ILE A 91 0.82 2.31 6.02
N GLY A 92 1.80 2.52 6.87
CA GLY A 92 3.19 2.28 6.52
C GLY A 92 3.57 0.86 6.94
N VAL A 93 4.05 0.08 5.97
CA VAL A 93 4.59 -1.25 6.21
C VAL A 93 6.11 -1.20 5.96
N ASN A 94 6.90 -1.99 6.68
CA ASN A 94 8.33 -1.75 6.93
C ASN A 94 8.64 -0.58 7.87
N ALA A 95 8.05 -0.59 9.07
CA ALA A 95 8.90 -0.37 10.23
C ALA A 95 9.66 -1.68 10.43
N HIS A 96 10.99 -1.65 10.35
CA HIS A 96 11.83 -2.72 10.89
C HIS A 96 11.13 -3.29 12.13
N ILE A 97 10.60 -4.52 12.06
CA ILE A 97 10.50 -5.33 13.26
C ILE A 97 11.96 -5.65 13.51
N ASP A 98 12.63 -4.70 14.17
CA ASP A 98 13.85 -4.95 14.89
C ASP A 98 13.48 -6.11 15.80
N GLN A 99 13.88 -7.31 15.36
CA GLN A 99 13.89 -8.49 16.18
C GLN A 99 14.91 -8.15 17.26
N LEU A 100 14.45 -7.52 18.35
CA LEU A 100 15.25 -7.36 19.55
C LEU A 100 15.59 -8.78 20.01
N GLN A 101 16.84 -9.16 19.72
CA GLN A 101 17.57 -10.28 20.30
C GLN A 101 17.61 -10.16 21.82
#